data_AF-A0AAJ0BLU4-F1
#
_entry.id   AF-A0AAJ0BLU4-F1
#
_cell.length_a   1.000
_cell.length_b   1.000
_cell.length_c   1.000
_cell.angle_alpha   90.00
_cell.angle_beta   90.00
_cell.angle_gamma   90.00
#
_symmetry.space_group_name_H-M   'P 1'
#
loop_
_entity.id
_entity.type
_entity.pdbx_description
1 polymer ?
#
loop_
_entity_poly.entity_id
_entity_poly.type
_entity_poly.pdbx_seq_one_letter_code
_entity_poly.pdbx_strand_id
1 'polypeptide(L)'
;MRLLPTGGSFRLEEVQSSPFPPYTILSHTWGIPEDEVIFQDLTTSLQHTRSKAGFSKIQGACAKAHKDLFNWIWIDTCCIDKTNLIELSEAINSMYLGYRV
;
A
#
# COMPACT_ATOMS: atom_id res chain seq x y z
N MET A 1 10.96 2.63 2.46
CA MET A 1 9.73 1.90 2.07
C MET A 1 8.54 2.81 2.33
N ARG A 2 7.50 2.79 1.50
CA ARG A 2 6.28 3.57 1.74
C ARG A 2 5.22 2.74 2.44
N LEU A 3 4.59 3.32 3.46
CA LEU A 3 3.51 2.71 4.23
C LEU A 3 2.28 3.62 4.22
N LEU A 4 1.11 3.00 4.32
CA LEU A 4 -0.16 3.70 4.47
C LEU A 4 -0.59 3.67 5.95
N PRO A 5 -0.87 4.82 6.58
CA PRO A 5 -1.44 4.86 7.92
C PRO A 5 -2.85 4.27 7.94
N THR A 6 -3.15 3.43 8.94
CA THR A 6 -4.47 2.82 9.08
C THR A 6 -5.52 3.77 9.68
N GLY A 7 -5.08 4.92 10.21
CA GLY A 7 -5.93 5.97 10.81
C GLY A 7 -6.77 6.81 9.83
N GLY A 8 -6.87 6.42 8.56
CA GLY A 8 -7.80 7.02 7.60
C GLY A 8 -7.33 8.29 6.89
N SER A 9 -6.06 8.68 7.00
CA SER A 9 -5.48 9.79 6.23
C SER A 9 -5.33 9.43 4.74
N PHE A 10 -5.20 8.14 4.42
CA PHE A 10 -4.95 7.60 3.07
C PHE A 10 -3.81 8.29 2.31
N ARG A 11 -2.83 8.84 3.04
CA ARG A 11 -1.62 9.45 2.46
C ARG A 11 -0.45 8.51 2.70
N LEU A 12 0.31 8.25 1.64
CA LEU A 12 1.50 7.41 1.73
C LEU A 12 2.60 8.18 2.47
N GLU A 13 3.23 7.50 3.41
CA GLU A 13 4.36 8.05 4.15
C GLU A 13 5.62 7.24 3.83
N GLU A 14 6.70 7.96 3.53
CA GLU A 14 7.99 7.35 3.32
C GLU A 14 8.64 7.07 4.67
N VAL A 15 8.80 5.78 4.96
CA VAL A 15 9.45 5.30 6.17
C VAL A 15 10.87 4.91 5.81
N GLN A 16 11.83 5.66 6.37
CA GLN A 16 13.26 5.38 6.24
C GLN A 16 13.65 4.16 7.08
N SER A 17 14.68 3.45 6.64
CA SER A 17 14.96 2.08 7.06
C SER A 17 15.55 1.94 8.47
N SER A 18 14.93 1.04 9.23
CA SER A 18 15.41 0.30 10.40
C SER A 18 15.40 0.98 11.79
N PRO A 19 14.67 0.41 12.78
CA PRO A 19 13.64 -0.61 12.60
C PRO A 19 12.40 0.02 11.95
N PHE A 20 11.80 -0.70 11.00
CA PHE A 20 10.48 -0.32 10.52
C PHE A 20 9.45 -0.47 11.65
N PRO A 21 8.42 0.39 11.71
CA PRO A 21 7.31 0.17 12.64
C PRO A 21 6.58 -1.12 12.27
N PRO A 22 5.91 -1.81 13.21
CA PRO A 22 5.08 -2.95 12.87
C PRO A 22 4.02 -2.58 11.82
N TYR A 23 3.97 -3.34 10.73
CA TYR A 23 3.02 -3.16 9.65
C TYR A 23 2.45 -4.50 9.21
N THR A 24 1.26 -4.47 8.62
CA THR A 24 0.68 -5.63 7.96
C THR A 24 0.78 -5.49 6.44
N ILE A 25 0.74 -6.60 5.73
CA ILE A 25 0.86 -6.64 4.28
C ILE A 25 -0.50 -7.05 3.70
N LEU A 26 -1.07 -6.19 2.87
CA LEU A 26 -2.15 -6.56 1.97
C LEU A 26 -1.55 -6.83 0.60
N SER A 27 -1.49 -8.10 0.23
CA SER A 27 -1.15 -8.49 -1.13
C SER A 27 -2.39 -8.43 -2.03
N HIS A 28 -2.13 -8.29 -3.32
CA HIS A 28 -3.10 -8.20 -4.39
C HIS A 28 -4.23 -9.23 -4.32
N THR A 29 -5.43 -8.83 -4.77
CA THR A 29 -6.42 -9.77 -5.28
C THR A 29 -6.98 -9.19 -6.57
N TRP A 30 -7.06 -10.02 -7.61
CA TRP A 30 -7.47 -9.65 -8.96
C TRP A 30 -8.77 -8.85 -8.98
N GLY A 31 -8.71 -7.65 -9.56
CA GLY A 31 -9.87 -6.84 -9.94
C GLY A 31 -9.75 -6.39 -11.40
N ILE A 32 -10.64 -5.52 -11.85
CA ILE A 32 -10.47 -4.84 -13.14
C ILE A 32 -9.38 -3.77 -12.94
N PRO A 33 -8.35 -3.67 -13.80
CA PRO A 33 -7.22 -2.74 -13.58
C PRO A 33 -7.63 -1.28 -13.37
N GLU A 34 -8.74 -0.85 -13.99
CA GLU A 34 -9.28 0.51 -13.86
C GLU A 34 -9.87 0.81 -12.48
N ASP A 35 -10.29 -0.23 -11.74
CA ASP A 35 -10.83 -0.09 -10.38
C ASP A 35 -9.75 -0.11 -9.30
N GLU A 36 -8.54 -0.58 -9.65
CA GLU A 36 -7.43 -0.68 -8.71
C GLU A 36 -6.87 0.69 -8.36
N VAL A 37 -6.71 0.95 -7.07
CA VAL A 37 -6.04 2.15 -6.60
C VAL A 37 -4.53 1.94 -6.73
N ILE A 38 -3.90 2.76 -7.57
CA ILE A 38 -2.45 2.76 -7.80
C ILE A 38 -1.78 3.90 -7.04
N PHE A 39 -0.45 3.92 -7.04
CA PHE A 39 0.34 4.95 -6.36
C PHE A 39 -0.09 6.37 -6.75
N GLN A 40 -0.27 6.60 -8.05
CA GLN A 40 -0.64 7.89 -8.63
C GLN A 40 -2.00 8.39 -8.13
N ASP A 41 -2.93 7.50 -7.84
CA ASP A 41 -4.25 7.88 -7.32
C ASP A 41 -4.10 8.55 -5.95
N LEU A 42 -3.37 7.91 -5.03
CA LEU A 42 -3.17 8.40 -3.66
C LEU A 42 -2.29 9.65 -3.57
N THR A 43 -1.41 9.89 -4.55
CA THR A 43 -0.53 11.07 -4.57
C THR A 43 -1.11 12.26 -5.33
N THR A 44 -1.96 12.03 -6.33
CA THR A 44 -2.47 13.10 -7.20
C THR A 44 -3.80 13.67 -6.70
N SER A 45 -4.77 12.81 -6.38
CA SER A 45 -6.10 13.27 -5.96
C SER A 45 -6.84 12.21 -5.14
N LEU A 46 -6.97 12.47 -3.84
CA LEU A 46 -7.80 11.66 -2.95
C LEU A 46 -9.28 11.68 -3.35
N GLN A 47 -9.74 12.74 -4.01
CA GLN A 47 -11.11 12.81 -4.52
C GLN A 47 -11.34 11.79 -5.64
N HIS A 48 -10.42 11.71 -6.60
CA HIS A 48 -10.46 10.70 -7.67
C HIS A 48 -10.29 9.28 -7.12
N THR A 49 -9.38 9.11 -6.15
CA THR A 49 -9.15 7.82 -5.49
C THR A 49 -10.45 7.29 -4.88
N ARG A 50 -11.22 8.14 -4.19
CA ARG A 50 -12.47 7.77 -3.53
C ARG A 50 -13.58 7.30 -4.49
N SER A 51 -13.52 7.67 -5.78
CA SER A 51 -14.48 7.18 -6.77
C SER A 51 -14.13 5.81 -7.34
N LYS A 52 -12.92 5.28 -7.11
CA LYS A 52 -12.52 3.96 -7.61
C LYS A 52 -13.09 2.85 -6.73
N ALA A 53 -13.60 1.77 -7.34
CA ALA A 53 -14.19 0.66 -6.57
C ALA A 53 -13.17 0.01 -5.62
N GLY A 54 -11.89 -0.06 -6.01
CA GLY A 54 -10.79 -0.57 -5.20
C GLY A 54 -10.49 0.24 -3.94
N PHE A 55 -10.99 1.48 -3.81
CA PHE A 55 -10.81 2.28 -2.59
C PHE A 55 -11.51 1.65 -1.39
N SER A 56 -12.70 1.07 -1.59
CA SER A 56 -13.45 0.37 -0.53
C SER A 56 -12.63 -0.77 0.10
N LYS A 57 -11.83 -1.46 -0.73
CA LYS A 57 -10.91 -2.52 -0.28
C LYS A 57 -9.79 -1.96 0.59
N ILE A 58 -9.18 -0.83 0.21
CA ILE A 58 -8.17 -0.15 1.03
C ILE A 58 -8.76 0.27 2.37
N GLN A 59 -9.97 0.85 2.38
CA GLN A 59 -10.65 1.22 3.62
C GLN A 59 -10.89 0.01 4.53
N GLY A 60 -11.40 -1.09 3.98
CA GLY A 60 -11.63 -2.33 4.71
C GLY A 60 -10.34 -2.93 5.27
N ALA A 61 -9.26 -2.92 4.47
CA ALA A 61 -7.96 -3.40 4.88
C ALA A 61 -7.35 -2.54 5.99
N CYS A 62 -7.41 -1.20 5.88
CA CYS A 62 -6.98 -0.30 6.95
C CYS A 62 -7.79 -0.54 8.24
N ALA A 63 -9.11 -0.69 8.14
CA ALA A 63 -9.97 -0.97 9.30
C ALA A 63 -9.61 -2.30 9.97
N LYS A 64 -9.34 -3.34 9.17
CA LYS A 64 -8.90 -4.65 9.67
C LYS A 64 -7.53 -4.58 10.33
N ALA A 65 -6.56 -3.94 9.68
CA ALA A 65 -5.22 -3.73 10.21
C ALA A 65 -5.26 -2.95 11.54
N HIS A 66 -6.06 -1.89 11.61
CA HIS A 66 -6.24 -1.12 12.83
C HIS A 66 -6.86 -1.95 13.97
N LYS A 67 -7.87 -2.77 13.66
CA LYS A 67 -8.47 -3.73 14.61
C LYS A 67 -7.46 -4.75 15.13
N ASP A 68 -6.51 -5.15 14.28
CA ASP A 68 -5.43 -6.07 14.61
C ASP A 68 -4.20 -5.36 15.23
N LEU A 69 -4.35 -4.09 15.64
CA LEU A 69 -3.33 -3.25 16.30
C LEU A 69 -2.13 -2.86 15.42
N PHE A 70 -2.30 -2.88 14.10
CA PHE A 70 -1.33 -2.35 13.15
C PHE A 70 -1.69 -0.92 12.75
N ASN A 71 -0.79 0.02 13.04
CA ASN A 71 -0.93 1.43 12.63
C ASN A 71 -0.53 1.66 11.16
N TRP A 72 0.10 0.67 10.54
CA TRP A 72 0.66 0.75 9.21
C TRP A 72 0.26 -0.46 8.39
N ILE A 73 -0.04 -0.22 7.11
CA ILE A 73 -0.28 -1.25 6.12
C ILE A 73 0.55 -0.98 4.88
N TRP A 74 1.15 -2.05 4.33
CA TRP A 74 1.81 -2.02 3.04
C TRP A 74 0.89 -2.69 2.01
N ILE A 75 0.67 -2.01 0.88
CA ILE A 75 -0.21 -2.45 -0.20
C ILE A 75 0.56 -2.36 -1.51
N ASP A 76 0.76 -3.49 -2.19
CA ASP A 76 1.59 -3.59 -3.39
C ASP A 76 1.14 -2.68 -4.55
N THR A 77 -0.17 -2.48 -4.72
CA THR A 77 -0.70 -1.67 -5.83
C THR A 77 -0.40 -0.19 -5.69
N CYS A 78 -0.41 0.35 -4.46
CA CYS A 78 -0.31 1.78 -4.22
C CYS A 78 0.91 2.22 -3.41
N CYS A 79 1.59 1.32 -2.70
CA CYS A 79 2.81 1.64 -1.95
C CYS A 79 4.08 1.54 -2.82
N ILE A 80 3.99 1.03 -4.04
CA ILE A 80 5.09 0.99 -5.02
C ILE A 80 4.74 1.93 -6.18
N ASP A 81 5.66 2.81 -6.56
CA ASP A 81 5.52 3.53 -7.82
C ASP A 81 5.96 2.62 -8.96
N LYS A 82 4.99 2.05 -9.67
CA LYS A 82 5.23 1.18 -10.82
C LYS A 82 5.83 1.91 -12.03
N THR A 83 5.84 3.24 -12.04
CA THR A 83 6.52 4.02 -13.09
C THR A 83 8.01 4.18 -12.82
N ASN A 84 8.45 3.95 -11.59
CA ASN A 84 9.85 3.91 -11.21
C ASN A 84 10.37 2.46 -11.22
N LEU A 85 11.06 2.09 -12.30
CA LEU A 85 11.59 0.73 -12.50
C LEU A 85 12.63 0.31 -11.44
N ILE A 86 13.34 1.27 -10.85
CA ILE A 86 14.30 1.01 -9.77
C ILE A 86 13.53 0.56 -8.53
N GLU A 87 12.54 1.35 -8.12
CA GLU A 87 11.71 1.03 -6.96
C GLU A 87 10.91 -0.26 -7.15
N LEU A 88 10.37 -0.49 -8.35
CA LEU A 88 9.68 -1.74 -8.67
C LEU A 88 10.62 -2.95 -8.49
N SER A 89 11.85 -2.85 -8.99
CA SER A 89 12.86 -3.92 -8.84
C SER A 89 13.27 -4.12 -7.38
N GLU A 90 13.47 -3.05 -6.62
CA GLU A 90 13.80 -3.10 -5.19
C GLU A 90 12.67 -3.69 -4.34
N ALA A 91 11.42 -3.32 -4.63
CA ALA A 91 10.25 -3.87 -3.95
C ALA A 91 10.08 -5.37 -4.24
N ILE A 92 10.24 -5.80 -5.49
CA ILE A 92 10.21 -7.22 -5.87
C ILE A 92 11.32 -8.00 -5.14
N ASN A 93 12.55 -7.49 -5.15
CA ASN A 93 13.67 -8.13 -4.46
C ASN A 93 13.46 -8.19 -2.94
N SER A 94 12.92 -7.12 -2.35
CA SER A 94 12.62 -7.06 -0.91
C SER A 94 11.51 -8.01 -0.50
N MET A 95 10.45 -8.13 -1.30
CA MET A 95 9.39 -9.13 -1.09
C MET A 95 9.94 -10.55 -1.20
N TYR A 96 10.75 -10.84 -2.23
CA TYR A 96 11.35 -12.16 -2.43
C TYR A 96 12.25 -12.58 -1.26
N LEU A 97 13.02 -11.65 -0.70
CA LEU A 97 13.81 -11.89 0.51
C LEU A 97 12.95 -12.27 1.72
N GLY A 98 11.72 -11.76 1.82
CA GLY A 98 10.74 -12.16 2.85
C GLY A 98 10.11 -13.54 2.65
N TYR A 99 10.19 -14.13 1.45
CA TYR A 99 9.73 -15.49 1.15
C TYR A 99 10.81 -16.57 1.35
N ARG A 100 12.04 -16.18 1.66
CA ARG A 100 13.09 -17.14 2.01
C ARG A 100 12.88 -17.59 3.46
N VAL A 101 12.12 -18.68 3.58
CA VAL A 101 12.01 -19.54 4.76
C VAL A 101 13.37 -20.09 5.15
#